data_AF-A0A562ENK3-F1
#
_entry.id   AF-A0A562ENK3-F1
#
_cell.length_a   1.000
_cell.length_b   1.000
_cell.length_c   1.000
_cell.angle_alpha   90.00
_cell.angle_beta   90.00
_cell.angle_gamma   90.00
#
_symmetry.space_group_name_H-M   'P 1'
#
loop_
_entity.id
_entity.type
_entity.pdbx_description
1 polymer ?
#
loop_
_entity_poly.entity_id
_entity_poly.type
_entity_poly.pdbx_seq_one_letter_code
_entity_poly.pdbx_strand_id
1 'polypeptide(L)'
;MSEFNRMTLVAAAEVVSDFHSHSDLDVLAVQWGISDRCGGSSKAARVASLSRTAIDEEIEVYTEAGVVDLKRALVETAIKAPDNVKRSQSWRKLTAGLRFDGFEIVETRTEIKPAHPWEQPRTQKRIDLVRMLPDDVPELAFREAESEIVALLDRHGFHVAKGHLKQAMAAFQRGEWASSNGALRNFYESYLNEVAERLGCAPEKDSQAKRNFLGGGVQPPFLLADYNEWDGQKTQYVQALMNRMHPHGGHPGLSEEDDATFRLQISLITARLFLRRFDARVR
;
A
#
# COMPACT_ATOMS: atom_id res chain seq x y z
N MET A 1 -13.67 0.70 9.23
CA MET A 1 -13.24 0.35 7.85
C MET A 1 -12.82 -1.12 7.84
N SER A 2 -13.05 -1.85 6.76
CA SER A 2 -12.61 -3.26 6.61
C SER A 2 -11.10 -3.38 6.79
N GLU A 3 -10.63 -4.41 7.51
CA GLU A 3 -9.21 -4.71 7.74
C GLU A 3 -8.41 -4.83 6.43
N PHE A 4 -8.97 -5.49 5.42
CA PHE A 4 -8.37 -5.68 4.10
C PHE A 4 -9.15 -4.94 3.00
N ASN A 5 -8.45 -4.45 1.98
CA ASN A 5 -9.08 -3.78 0.86
C ASN A 5 -9.57 -4.82 -0.16
N ARG A 6 -10.44 -4.38 -1.09
CA ARG A 6 -11.02 -5.27 -2.11
C ARG A 6 -9.96 -5.95 -2.99
N MET A 7 -8.90 -5.22 -3.36
CA MET A 7 -7.81 -5.76 -4.17
C MET A 7 -7.01 -6.83 -3.42
N THR A 8 -6.75 -6.62 -2.12
CA THR A 8 -6.08 -7.59 -1.24
C THR A 8 -6.90 -8.88 -1.14
N LEU A 9 -8.22 -8.76 -0.92
CA LEU A 9 -9.11 -9.91 -0.81
C LEU A 9 -9.23 -10.68 -2.15
N VAL A 10 -9.32 -9.97 -3.27
CA VAL A 10 -9.30 -10.60 -4.61
C VAL A 10 -7.98 -11.30 -4.86
N ALA A 11 -6.84 -10.65 -4.57
CA ALA A 11 -5.52 -11.25 -4.73
C ALA A 11 -5.33 -12.47 -3.81
N ALA A 12 -5.85 -12.44 -2.58
CA ALA A 12 -5.85 -13.58 -1.68
C ALA A 12 -6.63 -14.76 -2.27
N ALA A 13 -7.83 -14.52 -2.81
CA ALA A 13 -8.61 -15.56 -3.49
C ALA A 13 -7.90 -16.10 -4.75
N GLU A 14 -7.27 -15.24 -5.55
CA GLU A 14 -6.42 -15.66 -6.70
C GLU A 14 -5.28 -16.59 -6.21
N VAL A 15 -4.55 -16.19 -5.17
CA VAL A 15 -3.46 -16.98 -4.59
C VAL A 15 -3.97 -18.32 -4.08
N VAL A 16 -5.06 -18.36 -3.30
CA VAL A 16 -5.66 -19.62 -2.83
C VAL A 16 -6.01 -20.54 -3.99
N SER A 17 -6.59 -19.99 -5.06
CA SER A 17 -6.93 -20.74 -6.28
C SER A 17 -5.71 -21.26 -7.05
N ASP A 18 -4.54 -20.63 -6.93
CA ASP A 18 -3.32 -21.05 -7.64
C ASP A 18 -2.72 -22.35 -7.11
N PHE A 19 -2.92 -22.68 -5.81
CA PHE A 19 -2.42 -23.93 -5.22
C PHE A 19 -3.49 -24.91 -4.75
N HIS A 20 -4.78 -24.58 -4.89
CA HIS A 20 -5.88 -25.49 -4.61
C HIS A 20 -6.54 -26.00 -5.91
N SER A 21 -6.95 -27.28 -5.92
CA SER A 21 -7.82 -27.82 -6.97
C SER A 21 -9.25 -27.32 -6.81
N HIS A 22 -10.12 -27.64 -7.77
CA HIS A 22 -11.56 -27.40 -7.60
C HIS A 22 -12.08 -28.08 -6.33
N SER A 23 -11.80 -29.36 -6.16
CA SER A 23 -12.28 -30.11 -5.00
C SER A 23 -11.79 -29.51 -3.68
N ASP A 24 -10.55 -29.03 -3.63
CA ASP A 24 -10.02 -28.42 -2.40
C ASP A 24 -10.73 -27.10 -2.06
N LEU A 25 -11.07 -26.28 -3.07
CA LEU A 25 -11.85 -25.06 -2.87
C LEU A 25 -13.28 -25.35 -2.37
N ASP A 26 -13.90 -26.45 -2.83
CA ASP A 26 -15.21 -26.87 -2.33
C ASP A 26 -15.12 -27.31 -0.87
N VAL A 27 -14.09 -28.10 -0.53
CA VAL A 27 -13.84 -28.52 0.85
C VAL A 27 -13.62 -27.30 1.75
N LEU A 28 -12.85 -26.31 1.30
CA LEU A 28 -12.61 -25.07 2.03
C LEU A 28 -13.91 -24.29 2.26
N ALA A 29 -14.77 -24.18 1.24
CA ALA A 29 -16.08 -23.53 1.36
C ALA A 29 -17.00 -24.26 2.35
N VAL A 30 -16.96 -25.60 2.39
CA VAL A 30 -17.69 -26.41 3.38
C VAL A 30 -17.14 -26.17 4.79
N GLN A 31 -15.82 -26.19 4.96
CA GLN A 31 -15.17 -25.92 6.26
C GLN A 31 -15.55 -24.55 6.82
N TRP A 32 -15.67 -23.55 5.94
CA TRP A 32 -16.08 -22.19 6.30
C TRP A 32 -17.59 -21.98 6.34
N GLY A 33 -18.42 -22.99 6.02
CA GLY A 33 -19.87 -22.87 6.05
C GLY A 33 -20.45 -21.91 4.99
N ILE A 34 -19.75 -21.73 3.87
CA ILE A 34 -20.10 -20.80 2.77
C ILE A 34 -20.34 -21.49 1.42
N SER A 35 -20.58 -22.80 1.42
CA SER A 35 -20.75 -23.61 0.21
C SER A 35 -21.89 -23.13 -0.69
N ASP A 36 -22.94 -22.55 -0.10
CA ASP A 36 -24.09 -21.96 -0.78
C ASP A 36 -23.76 -20.61 -1.47
N ARG A 37 -22.69 -19.95 -1.04
CA ARG A 37 -22.25 -18.63 -1.52
C ARG A 37 -21.11 -18.71 -2.53
N CYS A 38 -20.25 -19.71 -2.40
CA CYS A 38 -19.01 -19.86 -3.19
C CYS A 38 -19.14 -20.83 -4.38
N GLY A 39 -20.23 -20.71 -5.14
CA GLY A 39 -20.49 -21.55 -6.31
C GLY A 39 -19.69 -21.17 -7.56
N GLY A 40 -19.46 -22.15 -8.44
CA GLY A 40 -18.88 -21.88 -9.77
C GLY A 40 -18.32 -23.13 -10.44
N SER A 41 -18.51 -23.24 -11.76
CA SER A 41 -17.99 -24.34 -12.59
C SER A 41 -16.53 -24.16 -13.04
N SER A 42 -15.94 -22.98 -12.80
CA SER A 42 -14.55 -22.65 -13.13
C SER A 42 -13.81 -22.06 -11.93
N LYS A 43 -12.47 -22.15 -11.92
CA LYS A 43 -11.64 -21.51 -10.87
C LYS A 43 -11.90 -20.01 -10.81
N ALA A 44 -11.97 -19.34 -11.96
CA ALA A 44 -12.25 -17.91 -12.03
C ALA A 44 -13.62 -17.54 -11.44
N ALA A 45 -14.66 -18.34 -11.69
CA ALA A 45 -15.98 -18.12 -11.09
C ALA A 45 -15.93 -18.27 -9.56
N ARG A 46 -15.19 -19.26 -9.05
CA ARG A 46 -15.01 -19.47 -7.62
C ARG A 46 -14.22 -18.34 -6.95
N VAL A 47 -13.12 -17.89 -7.55
CA VAL A 47 -12.38 -16.70 -7.11
C VAL A 47 -13.31 -15.50 -7.01
N ALA A 48 -14.12 -15.24 -8.03
CA ALA A 48 -15.07 -14.13 -8.02
C ALA A 48 -16.12 -14.26 -6.91
N SER A 49 -16.68 -15.46 -6.71
CA SER A 49 -17.68 -15.71 -5.66
C SER A 49 -17.11 -15.58 -4.25
N LEU A 50 -15.93 -16.16 -4.00
CA LEU A 50 -15.24 -16.09 -2.71
C LEU A 50 -14.80 -14.67 -2.39
N SER A 51 -14.27 -13.95 -3.37
CA SER A 51 -13.91 -12.53 -3.22
C SER A 51 -15.13 -11.69 -2.87
N ARG A 52 -16.25 -11.87 -3.59
CA ARG A 52 -17.49 -11.12 -3.34
C ARG A 52 -18.02 -11.40 -1.94
N THR A 53 -18.09 -12.67 -1.56
CA THR A 53 -18.55 -13.10 -0.24
C THR A 53 -17.69 -12.48 0.87
N ALA A 54 -16.36 -12.52 0.74
CA ALA A 54 -15.45 -11.93 1.72
C ALA A 54 -15.49 -10.39 1.78
N ILE A 55 -15.89 -9.72 0.69
CA ILE A 55 -15.97 -8.25 0.60
C ILE A 55 -17.30 -7.73 1.13
N ASP A 56 -18.41 -8.37 0.75
CA ASP A 56 -19.76 -7.83 0.91
C ASP A 56 -20.47 -8.39 2.15
N GLU A 57 -20.03 -9.52 2.72
CA GLU A 57 -20.65 -10.16 3.88
C GLU A 57 -19.72 -10.15 5.11
N GLU A 58 -20.30 -10.01 6.30
CA GLU A 58 -19.62 -10.15 7.59
C GLU A 58 -19.90 -11.56 8.14
N ILE A 59 -19.09 -12.51 7.68
CA ILE A 59 -19.19 -13.93 8.05
C ILE A 59 -18.02 -14.28 8.95
N GLU A 60 -18.31 -14.88 10.11
CA GLU A 60 -17.30 -15.52 10.95
C GLU A 60 -17.16 -17.00 10.55
N VAL A 61 -15.91 -17.48 10.49
CA VAL A 61 -15.58 -18.84 10.08
C VAL A 61 -14.62 -19.48 11.08
N TYR A 62 -14.71 -20.81 11.19
CA TYR A 62 -13.81 -21.58 12.04
C TYR A 62 -12.49 -21.87 11.30
N THR A 63 -11.38 -21.62 11.99
CA THR A 63 -10.02 -21.95 11.53
C THR A 63 -9.26 -22.70 12.62
N GLU A 64 -8.05 -23.16 12.32
CA GLU A 64 -7.14 -23.74 13.32
C GLU A 64 -6.80 -22.77 14.46
N ALA A 65 -6.90 -21.45 14.23
CA ALA A 65 -6.64 -20.41 15.22
C ALA A 65 -7.91 -19.99 16.01
N GLY A 66 -9.06 -20.59 15.72
CA GLY A 66 -10.36 -20.24 16.30
C GLY A 66 -11.31 -19.58 15.30
N VAL A 67 -12.31 -18.87 15.83
CA VAL A 67 -13.31 -18.14 15.02
C VAL A 67 -12.72 -16.80 14.61
N VAL A 68 -12.72 -16.52 13.31
CA VAL A 68 -12.24 -15.25 12.73
C VAL A 68 -13.15 -14.81 11.59
N ASP A 69 -13.07 -13.55 11.18
CA ASP A 69 -13.74 -13.08 9.97
C ASP A 69 -13.27 -13.84 8.72
N LEU A 70 -14.20 -14.13 7.79
CA LEU A 70 -13.92 -14.81 6.52
C LEU A 70 -12.80 -14.11 5.72
N LYS A 71 -12.79 -12.78 5.72
CA LYS A 71 -11.76 -11.96 5.05
C LYS A 71 -10.38 -12.26 5.62
N ARG A 72 -10.27 -12.39 6.95
CA ARG A 72 -9.03 -12.77 7.65
C ARG A 72 -8.64 -14.21 7.35
N ALA A 73 -9.57 -15.16 7.45
CA ALA A 73 -9.33 -16.57 7.13
C ALA A 73 -8.83 -16.75 5.69
N LEU A 74 -9.41 -16.00 4.74
CA LEU A 74 -9.01 -16.02 3.34
C LEU A 74 -7.56 -15.55 3.16
N VAL A 75 -7.17 -14.43 3.77
CA VAL A 75 -5.79 -13.92 3.72
C VAL A 75 -4.83 -14.90 4.40
N GLU A 76 -5.15 -15.39 5.60
CA GLU A 76 -4.29 -16.31 6.34
C GLU A 76 -4.12 -17.67 5.65
N THR A 77 -5.12 -18.09 4.86
CA THR A 77 -4.99 -19.24 3.98
C THR A 77 -4.09 -18.93 2.78
N ALA A 78 -4.23 -17.75 2.18
CA ALA A 78 -3.43 -17.33 1.04
C ALA A 78 -1.94 -17.22 1.37
N ILE A 79 -1.56 -16.65 2.53
CA ILE A 79 -0.14 -16.47 2.90
C ILE A 79 0.60 -17.80 3.14
N LYS A 80 -0.13 -18.90 3.36
CA LYS A 80 0.40 -20.26 3.48
C LYS A 80 0.75 -20.90 2.12
N ALA A 81 0.61 -20.16 1.01
CA ALA A 81 0.93 -20.65 -0.33
C ALA A 81 2.34 -21.26 -0.43
N PRO A 82 2.51 -22.34 -1.22
CA PRO A 82 3.80 -22.99 -1.43
C PRO A 82 4.75 -22.09 -2.23
N ASP A 83 6.06 -22.32 -2.09
CA ASP A 83 7.10 -21.41 -2.62
C ASP A 83 7.04 -21.23 -4.16
N ASN A 84 6.49 -22.20 -4.90
CA ASN A 84 6.26 -22.06 -6.35
C ASN A 84 5.17 -21.03 -6.67
N VAL A 85 4.11 -20.94 -5.84
CA VAL A 85 3.06 -19.93 -5.99
C VAL A 85 3.53 -18.57 -5.50
N LYS A 86 4.45 -18.49 -4.54
CA LYS A 86 5.04 -17.21 -4.09
C LYS A 86 5.79 -16.43 -5.18
N ARG A 87 6.01 -17.03 -6.35
CA ARG A 87 6.62 -16.39 -7.53
C ARG A 87 5.59 -15.88 -8.54
N SER A 88 4.30 -16.18 -8.34
CA SER A 88 3.21 -15.83 -9.25
C SER A 88 2.89 -14.34 -9.22
N GLN A 89 2.12 -13.89 -10.21
CA GLN A 89 1.61 -12.53 -10.25
C GLN A 89 0.57 -12.26 -9.15
N SER A 90 -0.29 -13.23 -8.84
CA SER A 90 -1.30 -13.13 -7.77
C SER A 90 -0.64 -12.93 -6.41
N TRP A 91 0.49 -13.61 -6.15
CA TRP A 91 1.26 -13.43 -4.92
C TRP A 91 1.81 -12.00 -4.81
N ARG A 92 2.40 -11.46 -5.89
CA ARG A 92 2.90 -10.08 -5.89
C ARG A 92 1.79 -9.07 -5.59
N LYS A 93 0.60 -9.26 -6.17
CA LYS A 93 -0.58 -8.42 -5.88
C LYS A 93 -1.02 -8.55 -4.42
N LEU A 94 -1.03 -9.77 -3.87
CA LEU A 94 -1.39 -10.02 -2.47
C LEU A 94 -0.44 -9.28 -1.54
N THR A 95 0.88 -9.43 -1.72
CA THR A 95 1.87 -8.74 -0.88
C THR A 95 1.76 -7.22 -1.00
N ALA A 96 1.58 -6.69 -2.21
CA ALA A 96 1.35 -5.27 -2.44
C ALA A 96 0.09 -4.77 -1.70
N GLY A 97 -1.00 -5.52 -1.79
CA GLY A 97 -2.26 -5.23 -1.13
C GLY A 97 -2.12 -5.25 0.40
N LEU A 98 -1.44 -6.24 0.96
CA LEU A 98 -1.19 -6.35 2.39
C LEU A 98 -0.37 -5.17 2.91
N ARG A 99 0.71 -4.79 2.22
CA ARG A 99 1.51 -3.62 2.62
C ARG A 99 0.72 -2.32 2.55
N PHE A 100 -0.12 -2.18 1.52
CA PHE A 100 -1.06 -1.07 1.42
C PHE A 100 -2.09 -1.06 2.55
N ASP A 101 -2.44 -2.24 3.05
CA ASP A 101 -3.33 -2.42 4.21
C ASP A 101 -2.59 -2.31 5.55
N GLY A 102 -1.28 -2.04 5.54
CA GLY A 102 -0.45 -1.89 6.73
C GLY A 102 0.04 -3.20 7.33
N PHE A 103 0.07 -4.28 6.55
CA PHE A 103 0.51 -5.61 6.96
C PHE A 103 1.73 -6.09 6.17
N GLU A 104 2.53 -6.93 6.82
CA GLU A 104 3.62 -7.69 6.19
C GLU A 104 3.51 -9.18 6.55
N ILE A 105 4.08 -10.01 5.69
CA ILE A 105 4.15 -11.46 5.88
C ILE A 105 5.53 -11.78 6.47
N VAL A 106 5.56 -12.33 7.69
CA VAL A 106 6.80 -12.73 8.36
C VAL A 106 6.92 -14.25 8.35
N GLU A 107 8.06 -14.75 7.89
CA GLU A 107 8.39 -16.18 7.90
C GLU A 107 9.40 -16.47 9.01
N THR A 108 8.96 -17.18 10.05
CA THR A 108 9.83 -17.64 11.13
C THR A 108 10.20 -19.10 10.90
N ARG A 109 11.50 -19.41 10.91
CA ARG A 109 12.03 -20.78 10.80
C ARG A 109 12.61 -21.20 12.14
N THR A 110 12.06 -22.26 12.72
CA THR A 110 12.54 -22.82 13.97
C THR A 110 13.03 -24.23 13.74
N GLU A 111 14.28 -24.51 14.08
CA GLU A 111 14.78 -25.88 14.11
C GLU A 111 14.25 -26.60 15.34
N ILE A 112 13.42 -27.62 15.11
CA ILE A 112 12.98 -28.54 16.14
C ILE A 112 14.09 -29.57 16.31
N LYS A 113 14.69 -29.58 17.50
CA LYS A 113 15.65 -30.61 17.87
C LYS A 113 14.97 -31.99 17.80
N PRO A 114 15.62 -32.98 17.17
CA PRO A 114 15.06 -34.31 17.08
C PRO A 114 14.85 -34.89 18.50
N ALA A 115 13.74 -35.61 18.70
CA ALA A 115 13.46 -36.24 19.99
C ALA A 115 14.40 -37.44 20.23
N HIS A 116 14.94 -38.00 19.15
CA HIS A 116 15.84 -39.13 19.18
C HIS A 116 17.09 -38.91 18.31
N PRO A 117 18.26 -39.46 18.67
CA PRO A 117 19.53 -39.23 17.94
C PRO A 117 19.55 -39.67 16.47
N TRP A 118 18.62 -40.53 16.04
CA TRP A 118 18.48 -41.02 14.66
C TRP A 118 17.52 -40.18 13.81
N GLU A 119 16.78 -39.24 14.40
CA GLU A 119 15.92 -38.34 13.67
C GLU A 119 16.73 -37.14 13.17
N GLN A 120 16.46 -36.72 11.93
CA GLN A 120 17.03 -35.48 11.42
C GLN A 120 16.30 -34.28 12.04
N PRO A 121 17.01 -33.16 12.29
CA PRO A 121 16.38 -31.92 12.69
C PRO A 121 15.27 -31.54 11.70
N ARG A 122 14.10 -31.18 12.23
CA ARG A 122 12.97 -30.72 11.40
C ARG A 122 12.91 -29.21 11.49
N THR A 123 12.91 -28.53 10.35
CA THR A 123 12.63 -27.09 10.33
C THR A 123 11.12 -26.88 10.28
N GLN A 124 10.57 -26.27 11.33
CA GLN A 124 9.20 -25.79 11.31
C GLN A 124 9.19 -24.37 10.74
N LYS A 125 8.41 -24.17 9.68
CA LYS A 125 8.17 -22.86 9.06
C LYS A 125 6.81 -22.36 9.54
N ARG A 126 6.82 -21.22 10.23
CA ARG A 126 5.63 -20.49 10.64
C ARG A 126 5.53 -19.22 9.80
N ILE A 127 4.35 -18.96 9.25
CA ILE A 127 4.07 -17.76 8.46
C ILE A 127 3.03 -16.98 9.23
N ASP A 128 3.38 -15.75 9.61
CA ASP A 128 2.51 -14.86 10.37
C ASP A 128 2.21 -13.61 9.54
N LEU A 129 0.99 -13.09 9.68
CA LEU A 129 0.60 -11.77 9.19
C LEU A 129 0.71 -10.77 10.34
N VAL A 130 1.63 -9.81 10.22
CA VAL A 130 1.88 -8.82 11.28
C VAL A 130 1.61 -7.41 10.75
N ARG A 131 1.25 -6.49 11.65
CA ARG A 131 1.14 -5.08 11.28
C ARG A 131 2.53 -4.48 11.12
N MET A 132 2.70 -3.68 10.07
CA MET A 132 3.93 -2.93 9.82
C MET A 132 4.11 -1.75 10.78
N LEU A 133 3.00 -1.18 11.24
CA LEU A 133 2.95 -0.03 12.14
C LEU A 133 1.92 -0.29 13.25
N PRO A 134 2.07 0.33 14.44
CA PRO A 134 1.05 0.24 15.49
C PRO A 134 -0.33 0.69 14.98
N ASP A 135 -1.40 0.01 15.40
CA ASP A 135 -2.78 0.32 14.99
C ASP A 135 -3.50 1.31 15.90
N ASP A 136 -2.86 1.70 17.00
CA ASP A 136 -3.33 2.72 17.93
C ASP A 136 -2.94 4.15 17.52
N VAL A 137 -2.25 4.33 16.38
CA VAL A 137 -1.88 5.63 15.82
C VAL A 137 -2.68 5.88 14.52
N PRO A 138 -3.82 6.59 14.58
CA PRO A 138 -4.70 6.81 13.43
C PRO A 138 -3.99 7.43 12.23
N GLU A 139 -2.98 8.26 12.46
CA GLU A 139 -2.27 8.99 11.41
C GLU A 139 -1.45 8.09 10.48
N LEU A 140 -1.17 6.85 10.89
CA LEU A 140 -0.35 5.88 10.16
C LEU A 140 -1.16 4.95 9.26
N ALA A 141 -2.49 5.04 9.27
CA ALA A 141 -3.35 4.24 8.40
C ALA A 141 -3.28 4.72 6.94
N PHE A 142 -2.67 3.91 6.07
CA PHE A 142 -2.44 4.24 4.66
C PHE A 142 -3.71 4.65 3.90
N ARG A 143 -4.80 3.92 4.11
CA ARG A 143 -6.07 4.19 3.42
C ARG A 143 -6.71 5.50 3.85
N GLU A 144 -6.57 5.85 5.13
CA GLU A 144 -7.10 7.12 5.64
C GLU A 144 -6.30 8.28 5.08
N ALA A 145 -4.97 8.14 5.06
CA ALA A 145 -4.08 9.14 4.47
C ALA A 145 -4.41 9.35 2.98
N GLU A 146 -4.54 8.27 2.20
CA GLU A 146 -4.93 8.36 0.78
C GLU A 146 -6.30 9.02 0.59
N SER A 147 -7.33 8.52 1.29
CA SER A 147 -8.71 9.02 1.14
C SER A 147 -8.80 10.51 1.44
N GLU A 148 -8.10 10.96 2.47
CA GLU A 148 -8.05 12.37 2.84
C GLU A 148 -7.28 13.20 1.80
N ILE A 149 -6.13 12.72 1.33
CA ILE A 149 -5.35 13.41 0.29
C ILE A 149 -6.22 13.58 -0.96
N VAL A 150 -6.90 12.52 -1.42
CA VAL A 150 -7.80 12.60 -2.59
C VAL A 150 -8.90 13.63 -2.36
N ALA A 151 -9.51 13.66 -1.17
CA ALA A 151 -10.54 14.65 -0.83
C ALA A 151 -10.01 16.09 -0.82
N LEU A 152 -8.80 16.32 -0.29
CA LEU A 152 -8.15 17.63 -0.30
C LEU A 152 -7.77 18.08 -1.71
N LEU A 153 -7.20 17.18 -2.52
CA LEU A 153 -6.87 17.47 -3.92
C LEU A 153 -8.13 17.84 -4.72
N ASP A 154 -9.23 17.12 -4.53
CA ASP A 154 -10.51 17.43 -5.18
C ASP A 154 -11.06 18.78 -4.74
N ARG A 155 -11.08 19.05 -3.44
CA ARG A 155 -11.56 20.33 -2.88
C ARG A 155 -10.85 21.53 -3.50
N HIS A 156 -9.55 21.41 -3.75
CA HIS A 156 -8.74 22.52 -4.25
C HIS A 156 -8.54 22.52 -5.77
N GLY A 157 -9.05 21.52 -6.48
CA GLY A 157 -8.95 21.40 -7.94
C GLY A 157 -7.56 20.95 -8.42
N PHE A 158 -6.81 20.22 -7.59
CA PHE A 158 -5.47 19.73 -7.90
C PHE A 158 -5.50 18.45 -8.74
N HIS A 159 -6.03 18.57 -9.96
CA HIS A 159 -6.33 17.44 -10.83
C HIS A 159 -5.07 16.74 -11.36
N VAL A 160 -3.98 17.47 -11.57
CA VAL A 160 -2.72 16.90 -12.09
C VAL A 160 -2.08 16.02 -11.02
N ALA A 161 -1.89 16.56 -9.81
CA ALA A 161 -1.42 15.79 -8.66
C ALA A 161 -2.31 14.57 -8.38
N LYS A 162 -3.65 14.72 -8.41
CA LYS A 162 -4.57 13.59 -8.22
C LYS A 162 -4.37 12.51 -9.27
N GLY A 163 -4.15 12.88 -10.53
CA GLY A 163 -3.85 11.95 -11.62
C GLY A 163 -2.60 11.12 -11.32
N HIS A 164 -1.52 11.78 -10.92
CA HIS A 164 -0.26 11.10 -10.57
C HIS A 164 -0.38 10.21 -9.33
N LEU A 165 -1.10 10.65 -8.29
CA LEU A 165 -1.36 9.81 -7.11
C LEU A 165 -2.09 8.52 -7.50
N LYS A 166 -3.15 8.63 -8.31
CA LYS A 166 -3.89 7.45 -8.81
C LYS A 166 -3.01 6.52 -9.63
N GLN A 167 -2.14 7.06 -10.47
CA GLN A 167 -1.18 6.26 -11.26
C GLN A 167 -0.19 5.52 -10.36
N ALA A 168 0.38 6.21 -9.37
CA ALA A 168 1.32 5.63 -8.42
C ALA A 168 0.68 4.47 -7.66
N MET A 169 -0.50 4.70 -7.12
CA MET A 169 -1.27 3.71 -6.40
C MET A 169 -1.63 2.49 -7.24
N ALA A 170 -2.16 2.70 -8.44
CA ALA A 170 -2.55 1.61 -9.31
C ALA A 170 -1.33 0.77 -9.71
N ALA A 171 -0.18 1.40 -9.96
CA ALA A 171 1.08 0.70 -10.22
C ALA A 171 1.57 -0.07 -8.99
N PHE A 172 1.53 0.54 -7.81
CA PHE A 172 1.91 -0.11 -6.54
C PHE A 172 1.08 -1.37 -6.30
N GLN A 173 -0.25 -1.26 -6.41
CA GLN A 173 -1.18 -2.39 -6.23
C GLN A 173 -0.95 -3.52 -7.23
N ARG A 174 -0.40 -3.24 -8.42
CA ARG A 174 -0.03 -4.25 -9.42
C ARG A 174 1.37 -4.86 -9.22
N GLY A 175 2.13 -4.39 -8.23
CA GLY A 175 3.53 -4.80 -8.04
C GLY A 175 4.51 -4.12 -9.01
N GLU A 176 4.11 -3.03 -9.66
CA GLU A 176 4.92 -2.30 -10.64
C GLU A 176 5.75 -1.20 -9.94
N TRP A 177 6.74 -1.62 -9.15
CA TRP A 177 7.49 -0.75 -8.23
C TRP A 177 8.13 0.47 -8.90
N ALA A 178 8.79 0.27 -10.04
CA ALA A 178 9.44 1.37 -10.77
C ALA A 178 8.41 2.38 -11.30
N SER A 179 7.29 1.90 -11.84
CA SER A 179 6.19 2.75 -12.33
C SER A 179 5.54 3.54 -11.19
N SER A 180 5.32 2.88 -10.04
CA SER A 180 4.82 3.53 -8.83
C SER A 180 5.74 4.67 -8.41
N ASN A 181 7.05 4.40 -8.31
CA ASN A 181 8.03 5.39 -7.89
C ASN A 181 8.14 6.58 -8.85
N GLY A 182 8.08 6.34 -10.16
CA GLY A 182 8.03 7.41 -11.16
C GLY A 182 6.81 8.31 -11.00
N ALA A 183 5.64 7.71 -10.77
CA ALA A 183 4.40 8.45 -10.55
C ALA A 183 4.37 9.19 -9.19
N LEU A 184 4.97 8.63 -8.13
CA LEU A 184 5.10 9.30 -6.82
C LEU A 184 5.96 10.57 -6.91
N ARG A 185 7.03 10.54 -7.71
CA ARG A 185 7.83 11.73 -7.98
C ARG A 185 6.97 12.83 -8.62
N ASN A 186 6.24 12.48 -9.68
CA ASN A 186 5.38 13.44 -10.37
C ASN A 186 4.30 13.97 -9.44
N PHE A 187 3.69 13.12 -8.60
CA PHE A 187 2.73 13.54 -7.58
C PHE A 187 3.32 14.57 -6.63
N TYR A 188 4.49 14.27 -6.05
CA TYR A 188 5.19 15.15 -5.11
C TYR A 188 5.50 16.53 -5.69
N GLU A 189 5.94 16.56 -6.95
CA GLU A 189 6.22 17.79 -7.67
C GLU A 189 4.93 18.56 -8.03
N SER A 190 3.92 17.87 -8.56
CA SER A 190 2.68 18.49 -9.01
C SER A 190 1.90 19.16 -7.90
N TYR A 191 1.71 18.53 -6.74
CA TYR A 191 0.91 19.19 -5.70
C TYR A 191 1.63 20.43 -5.14
N LEU A 192 2.96 20.44 -5.04
CA LEU A 192 3.71 21.63 -4.63
C LEU A 192 3.59 22.74 -5.67
N ASN A 193 3.66 22.40 -6.96
CA ASN A 193 3.48 23.36 -8.04
C ASN A 193 2.07 23.96 -8.07
N GLU A 194 1.04 23.12 -7.94
CA GLU A 194 -0.36 23.56 -7.92
C GLU A 194 -0.68 24.40 -6.66
N VAL A 195 -0.08 24.07 -5.51
CA VAL A 195 -0.14 24.93 -4.31
C VAL A 195 0.52 26.29 -4.55
N ALA A 196 1.71 26.32 -5.18
CA ALA A 196 2.39 27.57 -5.50
C ALA A 196 1.55 28.45 -6.42
N GLU A 197 0.98 27.88 -7.47
CA GLU A 197 0.09 28.58 -8.41
C GLU A 197 -1.14 29.15 -7.69
N ARG A 198 -1.80 28.35 -6.84
CA ARG A 198 -2.94 28.81 -6.04
C ARG A 198 -2.59 29.93 -5.07
N LEU A 199 -1.35 29.96 -4.58
CA LEU A 199 -0.85 31.02 -3.70
C LEU A 199 -0.32 32.24 -4.47
N GLY A 200 -0.48 32.29 -5.80
CA GLY A 200 -0.15 33.45 -6.63
C GLY A 200 1.18 33.36 -7.37
N CYS A 201 1.84 32.20 -7.39
CA CYS A 201 3.00 31.98 -8.24
C CYS A 201 2.58 31.91 -9.71
N ALA A 202 3.40 32.48 -10.60
CA ALA A 202 3.11 32.44 -12.02
C ALA A 202 3.28 31.01 -12.58
N PRO A 203 2.32 30.51 -13.40
CA PRO A 203 2.28 29.11 -13.83
C PRO A 203 3.45 28.69 -14.73
N GLU A 204 4.03 29.63 -15.48
CA GLU A 204 5.16 29.41 -16.38
C GLU A 204 6.50 29.18 -15.67
N LYS A 205 6.58 29.45 -14.35
CA LYS A 205 7.79 29.19 -13.57
C LYS A 205 8.07 27.70 -13.48
N ASP A 206 9.34 27.34 -13.54
CA ASP A 206 9.77 25.96 -13.28
C ASP A 206 9.49 25.55 -11.83
N SER A 207 9.55 24.24 -11.57
CA SER A 207 9.24 23.68 -10.26
C SER A 207 10.19 24.14 -9.16
N GLN A 208 11.45 24.47 -9.48
CA GLN A 208 12.39 25.00 -8.49
C GLN A 208 11.99 26.42 -8.07
N ALA A 209 11.65 27.27 -9.03
CA ALA A 209 11.18 28.63 -8.80
C ALA A 209 9.84 28.65 -8.04
N LYS A 210 8.94 27.69 -8.30
CA LYS A 210 7.70 27.50 -7.52
C LYS A 210 7.98 27.14 -6.07
N ARG A 211 8.93 26.23 -5.79
CA ARG A 211 9.35 25.91 -4.42
C ARG A 211 10.02 27.09 -3.70
N ASN A 212 10.89 27.84 -4.39
CA ASN A 212 11.46 29.09 -3.89
C ASN A 212 10.35 30.08 -3.48
N PHE A 213 9.32 30.20 -4.31
CA PHE A 213 8.17 31.04 -4.00
C PHE A 213 7.42 30.57 -2.74
N LEU A 214 7.21 29.27 -2.58
CA LEU A 214 6.57 28.73 -1.36
C LEU A 214 7.37 28.97 -0.08
N GLY A 215 8.71 28.98 -0.17
CA GLY A 215 9.58 29.19 0.99
C GLY A 215 9.86 30.64 1.35
N GLY A 216 9.75 31.58 0.41
CA GLY A 216 10.03 32.99 0.69
C GLY A 216 9.34 34.04 -0.19
N GLY A 217 8.70 33.62 -1.28
CA GLY A 217 7.97 34.51 -2.19
C GLY A 217 6.52 34.78 -1.79
N VAL A 218 5.95 33.96 -0.91
CA VAL A 218 4.60 34.13 -0.35
C VAL A 218 4.67 34.53 1.12
N GLN A 219 3.81 35.45 1.58
CA GLN A 219 3.76 35.90 2.99
C GLN A 219 2.41 35.58 3.66
N PRO A 220 2.40 34.88 4.81
CA PRO A 220 3.55 34.20 5.45
C PRO A 220 4.08 33.05 4.56
N PRO A 221 5.32 32.56 4.73
CA PRO A 221 5.85 31.42 3.99
C PRO A 221 4.95 30.19 4.12
N PHE A 222 4.84 29.41 3.05
CA PHE A 222 4.11 28.14 3.08
C PHE A 222 5.01 26.98 3.55
N LEU A 223 6.24 26.93 3.05
CA LEU A 223 7.29 26.04 3.54
C LEU A 223 8.08 26.76 4.63
N LEU A 224 8.20 26.11 5.79
CA LEU A 224 8.66 26.74 7.02
C LEU A 224 10.15 26.45 7.27
N ALA A 225 10.95 27.50 7.41
CA ALA A 225 12.37 27.39 7.74
C ALA A 225 12.59 26.77 9.13
N ASP A 226 11.75 27.11 10.11
CA ASP A 226 11.82 26.58 11.48
C ASP A 226 11.65 25.05 11.54
N TYR A 227 10.98 24.46 10.54
CA TYR A 227 10.81 23.01 10.39
C TYR A 227 11.78 22.39 9.39
N ASN A 228 12.78 23.14 8.93
CA ASN A 228 13.74 22.74 7.91
C ASN A 228 13.05 22.24 6.62
N GLU A 229 11.91 22.83 6.26
CA GLU A 229 11.21 22.49 5.02
C GLU A 229 11.79 23.24 3.82
N TRP A 230 12.21 24.49 4.04
CA TRP A 230 12.85 25.32 3.03
C TRP A 230 13.85 26.32 3.63
N ASP A 231 14.98 26.51 2.94
CA ASP A 231 16.12 27.36 3.32
C ASP A 231 16.92 27.66 2.03
N GLY A 232 17.59 28.81 1.92
CA GLY A 232 18.47 29.09 0.78
C GLY A 232 19.84 28.40 0.86
N GLN A 233 20.26 27.92 2.04
CA GLN A 233 21.69 27.68 2.31
C GLN A 233 22.11 26.22 2.55
N LYS A 234 21.19 25.31 2.92
CA LYS A 234 21.49 23.90 3.26
C LYS A 234 20.48 22.96 2.63
N THR A 235 20.79 21.68 2.42
CA THR A 235 19.77 20.74 1.91
C THR A 235 18.60 20.61 2.91
N GLN A 236 17.41 21.01 2.49
CA GLN A 236 16.21 20.99 3.33
C GLN A 236 15.37 19.75 3.10
N TYR A 237 14.40 19.49 3.98
CA TYR A 237 13.51 18.34 3.91
C TYR A 237 12.84 18.20 2.53
N VAL A 238 12.26 19.28 1.98
CA VAL A 238 11.53 19.20 0.70
C VAL A 238 12.45 18.80 -0.44
N GLN A 239 13.67 19.34 -0.47
CA GLN A 239 14.68 19.03 -1.49
C GLN A 239 15.32 17.66 -1.27
N ALA A 240 15.59 17.28 -0.01
CA ALA A 240 16.12 15.97 0.36
C ALA A 240 15.14 14.85 -0.02
N LEU A 241 13.84 15.05 0.24
CA LEU A 241 12.80 14.09 -0.14
C LEU A 241 12.68 13.99 -1.66
N MET A 242 12.74 15.10 -2.39
CA MET A 242 12.80 15.07 -3.86
C MET A 242 13.99 14.25 -4.36
N ASN A 243 15.18 14.47 -3.78
CA ASN A 243 16.38 13.70 -4.12
C ASN A 243 16.21 12.21 -3.77
N ARG A 244 15.55 11.89 -2.64
CA ARG A 244 15.24 10.52 -2.21
C ARG A 244 14.27 9.80 -3.16
N MET A 245 13.39 10.55 -3.82
CA MET A 245 12.52 10.04 -4.89
C MET A 245 13.28 9.80 -6.20
N HIS A 246 14.51 10.30 -6.33
CA HIS A 246 15.30 10.29 -7.55
C HIS A 246 16.79 9.91 -7.33
N PRO A 247 17.10 8.75 -6.72
CA PRO A 247 18.48 8.42 -6.39
C PRO A 247 19.41 8.19 -7.60
N HIS A 248 18.87 7.86 -8.79
CA HIS A 248 19.68 7.43 -9.96
C HIS A 248 19.35 8.08 -11.31
N GLY A 249 18.65 9.22 -11.37
CA GLY A 249 18.17 9.69 -12.69
C GLY A 249 16.92 8.93 -13.14
N GLY A 250 16.34 9.33 -14.28
CA GLY A 250 15.22 8.61 -14.93
C GLY A 250 15.60 7.25 -15.53
N HIS A 251 16.75 6.68 -15.16
CA HIS A 251 17.18 5.36 -15.60
C HIS A 251 16.66 4.29 -14.63
N PRO A 252 15.98 3.24 -15.15
CA PRO A 252 15.31 2.22 -14.36
C PRO A 252 16.35 1.30 -13.69
N GLY A 253 16.80 1.69 -12.50
CA GLY A 253 17.61 0.86 -11.62
C GLY A 253 16.74 0.34 -10.48
N LEU A 254 16.20 -0.87 -10.67
CA LEU A 254 15.81 -1.83 -9.62
C LEU A 254 15.15 -1.21 -8.37
N SER A 255 13.95 -0.63 -8.50
CA SER A 255 13.16 -0.37 -7.30
C SER A 255 12.65 -1.69 -6.74
N GLU A 256 13.15 -2.05 -5.56
CA GLU A 256 12.66 -3.18 -4.78
C GLU A 256 11.39 -2.80 -4.01
N GLU A 257 10.63 -3.82 -3.61
CA GLU A 257 9.34 -3.68 -2.94
C GLU A 257 9.42 -2.84 -1.65
N ASP A 258 10.47 -3.03 -0.86
CA ASP A 258 10.68 -2.29 0.39
C ASP A 258 10.90 -0.79 0.15
N ASP A 259 11.72 -0.46 -0.85
CA ASP A 259 11.98 0.93 -1.24
C ASP A 259 10.72 1.61 -1.79
N ALA A 260 9.97 0.91 -2.65
CA ALA A 260 8.71 1.44 -3.19
C ALA A 260 7.66 1.64 -2.07
N THR A 261 7.62 0.72 -1.11
CA THR A 261 6.74 0.85 0.06
C THR A 261 7.14 2.10 0.85
N PHE A 262 8.39 2.20 1.30
CA PHE A 262 8.87 3.38 2.04
C PHE A 262 8.53 4.70 1.32
N ARG A 263 8.79 4.79 0.01
CA ARG A 263 8.50 5.99 -0.79
C ARG A 263 7.01 6.32 -0.83
N LEU A 264 6.14 5.33 -0.98
CA LEU A 264 4.70 5.54 -0.93
C LEU A 264 4.29 6.09 0.44
N GLN A 265 4.73 5.44 1.51
CA GLN A 265 4.37 5.82 2.88
C GLN A 265 4.79 7.25 3.21
N ILE A 266 6.06 7.60 2.97
CA ILE A 266 6.56 8.95 3.26
C ILE A 266 5.90 10.01 2.38
N SER A 267 5.57 9.68 1.11
CA SER A 267 4.86 10.59 0.21
C SER A 267 3.47 10.92 0.71
N LEU A 268 2.71 9.91 1.15
CA LEU A 268 1.36 10.12 1.68
C LEU A 268 1.39 10.95 2.95
N ILE A 269 2.27 10.62 3.91
CA ILE A 269 2.41 11.38 5.15
C ILE A 269 2.77 12.84 4.86
N THR A 270 3.73 13.07 3.96
CA THR A 270 4.18 14.43 3.60
C THR A 270 3.09 15.24 2.89
N ALA A 271 2.41 14.63 1.91
CA ALA A 271 1.34 15.28 1.18
C ALA A 271 0.18 15.65 2.12
N ARG A 272 -0.18 14.78 3.07
CA ARG A 272 -1.21 15.04 4.07
C ARG A 272 -0.87 16.28 4.91
N LEU A 273 0.37 16.39 5.40
CA LEU A 273 0.83 17.56 6.16
C LEU A 273 0.67 18.85 5.36
N PHE A 274 1.19 18.87 4.12
CA PHE A 274 1.17 20.09 3.31
C PHE A 274 -0.22 20.44 2.78
N LEU A 275 -1.02 19.47 2.34
CA LEU A 275 -2.37 19.74 1.85
C LEU A 275 -3.30 20.19 2.97
N ARG A 276 -3.17 19.67 4.20
CA ARG A 276 -3.89 20.19 5.37
C ARG A 276 -3.50 21.63 5.69
N ARG A 277 -2.20 21.92 5.67
CA ARG A 277 -1.71 23.29 5.87
C ARG A 277 -2.25 24.24 4.81
N PHE A 278 -2.31 23.79 3.56
CA PHE A 278 -2.87 24.57 2.47
C PHE A 278 -4.38 24.80 2.67
N ASP A 279 -5.16 23.75 2.95
CA ASP A 279 -6.59 23.84 3.24
C ASP A 279 -6.88 24.80 4.39
N ALA A 280 -6.11 24.73 5.48
CA ALA A 280 -6.26 25.65 6.61
C ALA A 280 -5.92 27.10 6.26
N ARG A 281 -5.03 27.33 5.28
CA ARG A 281 -4.60 28.66 4.84
C ARG A 281 -5.58 29.34 3.88
N VAL A 282 -6.32 28.56 3.09
CA VAL A 282 -7.25 29.09 2.07
C VAL A 282 -8.71 29.05 2.50
N ARG A 283 -9.00 28.50 3.68
CA ARG A 283 -10.27 28.70 4.39
C ARG A 283 -10.36 30.12 4.94
#